data_AF-A0A9E4C652-F1
#
_entry.id   AF-A0A9E4C652-F1
#
_cell.length_a   1.000
_cell.length_b   1.000
_cell.length_c   1.000
_cell.angle_alpha   90.00
_cell.angle_beta   90.00
_cell.angle_gamma   90.00
#
_symmetry.space_group_name_H-M   'P 1'
#
loop_
_entity.id
_entity.type
_entity.pdbx_description
1 polymer ?
#
loop_
_entity_poly.entity_id
_entity_poly.type
_entity_poly.pdbx_seq_one_letter_code
_entity_poly.pdbx_strand_id
1 'polypeptide(L)' 'MRGRENVIINPHAAWYSEESMVGLQQGAPGEVRRVLSGEWPVNVVNRKVKDNNRAGL' A
#
# COMPACT_ATOMS: atom_id res chain seq x y z
N MET A 1 24.05 -5.01 -18.12
CA MET A 1 23.08 -5.86 -17.38
C MET A 1 22.29 -6.72 -18.34
N ARG A 2 21.68 -6.15 -19.38
CA ARG A 2 21.17 -6.93 -20.53
C ARG A 2 22.34 -7.66 -21.21
N GLY A 3 22.20 -8.96 -21.51
CA GLY A 3 23.21 -9.78 -22.19
C GLY A 3 24.14 -10.61 -21.29
N ARG A 4 23.93 -10.66 -19.97
CA ARG A 4 24.66 -11.57 -19.07
C ARG A 4 23.85 -12.85 -18.86
N GLU A 5 24.49 -14.01 -18.95
CA GLU A 5 23.82 -15.32 -18.85
C GLU A 5 23.30 -15.63 -17.43
N ASN A 6 23.88 -15.01 -16.40
CA ASN A 6 23.58 -15.28 -14.99
C ASN A 6 22.70 -14.20 -14.33
N VAL A 7 21.89 -13.48 -15.11
CA VAL A 7 21.05 -12.38 -14.58
C VAL A 7 19.61 -12.55 -15.05
N ILE A 8 18.67 -12.55 -14.08
CA ILE A 8 17.23 -12.46 -14.33
C ILE A 8 16.79 -11.01 -14.12
N ILE A 9 16.01 -10.46 -15.05
CA ILE A 9 15.48 -9.09 -15.00
C ILE A 9 13.95 -9.17 -15.09
N ASN A 10 13.24 -8.61 -14.11
CA ASN A 10 11.78 -8.45 -14.17
C ASN A 10 11.40 -6.97 -14.40
N PRO A 11 10.33 -6.68 -15.16
CA PRO A 11 9.88 -5.31 -15.41
C PRO A 11 9.07 -4.76 -14.22
N HIS A 12 9.63 -4.80 -13.01
CA HIS A 12 8.94 -4.43 -11.77
C HIS A 12 7.63 -5.23 -11.52
N ALA A 13 7.57 -6.48 -11.97
CA ALA A 13 6.39 -7.34 -11.89
C ALA A 13 6.23 -8.10 -10.56
N ALA A 14 6.97 -7.73 -9.51
CA ALA A 14 6.95 -8.45 -8.23
C ALA A 14 5.59 -8.35 -7.50
N TRP A 15 4.81 -7.31 -7.79
CA TRP A 15 3.49 -7.08 -7.20
C TRP A 15 2.33 -7.65 -8.03
N TYR A 16 2.61 -8.17 -9.24
CA TYR A 16 1.55 -8.51 -10.19
C TYR A 16 1.05 -9.94 -10.02
N SER A 17 -0.23 -10.04 -9.66
CA SER A 17 -1.14 -11.14 -9.97
C SER A 17 -2.55 -10.55 -10.09
N GLU A 18 -3.50 -11.26 -10.70
CA GLU A 18 -4.88 -10.79 -10.81
C GLU A 18 -5.50 -10.60 -9.41
N GLU A 19 -5.22 -11.53 -8.50
CA GLU A 19 -5.66 -11.47 -7.10
C GLU A 19 -5.03 -10.29 -6.36
N SER A 20 -3.74 -10.03 -6.58
CA SER A 20 -3.02 -8.91 -5.96
C SER A 20 -3.59 -7.57 -6.45
N MET A 21 -4.00 -7.48 -7.72
CA MET A 21 -4.66 -6.30 -8.27
C MET A 21 -6.00 -6.02 -7.59
N VAL A 22 -6.83 -7.06 -7.38
CA VAL A 22 -8.09 -6.93 -6.65
C VAL A 22 -7.83 -6.45 -5.22
N GLY A 23 -6.85 -7.04 -4.53
CA GLY A 23 -6.45 -6.63 -3.19
C GLY A 23 -5.98 -5.17 -3.12
N LEU A 24 -5.17 -4.73 -4.10
CA LEU A 24 -4.68 -3.36 -4.18
C LEU A 24 -5.83 -2.36 -4.38
N GLN A 25 -6.78 -2.68 -5.26
CA GLN A 25 -7.96 -1.84 -5.53
C GLN A 25 -8.89 -1.75 -4.32
N GLN A 26 -9.00 -2.81 -3.51
CA GLN A 26 -9.80 -2.81 -2.27
C GLN A 26 -9.10 -2.13 -1.10
N GLY A 27 -7.78 -2.26 -1.00
CA GLY A 27 -6.99 -1.80 0.15
C GLY A 27 -7.00 -0.29 0.32
N ALA A 28 -6.63 0.47 -0.71
CA ALA A 28 -6.49 1.93 -0.59
C ALA A 28 -7.82 2.64 -0.25
N PRO A 29 -8.96 2.34 -0.89
CA PRO A 29 -10.25 2.90 -0.49
C PRO A 29 -10.67 2.49 0.92
N GLY A 30 -10.36 1.26 1.35
CA GLY A 30 -10.67 0.77 2.68
C GLY A 30 -9.98 1.58 3.78
N GLU A 31 -8.70 1.90 3.61
CA GLU A 31 -7.94 2.73 4.55
C GLU A 31 -8.46 4.17 4.60
N VAL A 32 -8.82 4.76 3.45
CA VAL A 32 -9.42 6.10 3.38
C VAL A 32 -10.78 6.12 4.09
N ARG A 33 -11.63 5.12 3.85
CA ARG A 33 -12.92 4.98 4.52
C ARG A 33 -12.75 4.98 6.04
N ARG A 34 -11.78 4.22 6.59
CA ARG A 34 -11.51 4.18 8.04
C ARG A 34 -11.25 5.56 8.60
N VAL A 35 -10.29 6.29 8.02
CA VAL A 35 -9.93 7.66 8.44
C VAL A 35 -11.15 8.58 8.43
N LEU A 36 -11.90 8.60 7.32
CA LEU A 36 -13.08 9.45 7.18
C LEU A 36 -14.24 9.05 8.12
N SER A 37 -14.25 7.82 8.63
CA SER A 37 -15.27 7.31 9.55
C SER A 37 -14.87 7.42 11.02
N GLY A 38 -13.72 8.03 11.35
CA GLY A 38 -13.26 8.12 12.73
C GLY A 38 -12.51 6.87 13.23
N GLU A 39 -12.10 5.97 12.33
CA GLU A 39 -11.34 4.77 12.66
C GLU A 39 -9.87 4.88 12.27
N TRP A 40 -8.98 4.27 13.06
CA TRP A 40 -7.57 4.19 12.70
C TRP A 40 -7.35 3.28 11.47
N PRO A 41 -6.62 3.74 10.43
CA PRO A 41 -6.19 2.89 9.33
C PRO A 41 -5.30 1.75 9.82
N VAL A 42 -5.43 0.57 9.18
CA VAL A 42 -4.70 -0.65 9.58
C VAL A 42 -3.21 -0.50 9.27
N ASN A 43 -2.87 0.11 8.13
CA ASN A 43 -1.53 0.22 7.60
C ASN A 43 -0.95 1.63 7.79
N VAL A 44 -1.08 2.19 9.01
CA VAL A 44 -0.53 3.53 9.29
C VAL A 44 1.01 3.52 9.31
N VAL A 45 1.61 4.17 8.31
CA VAL A 45 3.07 4.25 8.17
C VAL A 45 3.65 5.35 9.05
N ASN A 46 3.12 6.57 8.96
CA ASN A 46 3.60 7.71 9.75
C ASN A 46 2.95 7.74 11.14
N ARG A 47 3.38 6.85 12.04
CA ARG A 47 2.77 6.67 13.38
C ARG A 47 2.72 7.95 14.24
N LYS A 48 3.59 8.93 14.00
CA LYS A 48 3.60 10.22 14.72
C LYS A 48 2.33 11.06 14.48
N VAL A 49 1.56 10.74 13.43
CA VAL A 49 0.29 11.42 13.13
C VAL A 49 -0.76 11.17 14.22
N LYS A 50 -0.63 10.12 15.03
CA LYS A 50 -1.51 9.84 16.17
C LYS A 50 -1.60 11.01 17.14
N ASP A 51 -0.46 11.64 17.41
CA ASP A 51 -0.38 12.75 18.36
C ASP A 51 -0.45 14.12 17.66
N ASN A 52 -0.58 14.14 16.33
CA ASN A 52 -0.46 15.34 15.51
C ASN A 52 -1.31 15.24 14.23
N ASN A 53 -2.63 15.22 14.41
CA ASN A 53 -3.58 15.26 13.31
C ASN A 53 -4.78 16.15 13.62
N ARG A 54 -5.45 16.62 12.57
CA ARG A 54 -6.70 17.39 12.66
C ARG A 54 -7.95 16.54 12.45
N ALA A 55 -7.79 15.24 12.27
CA ALA A 55 -8.89 14.31 12.02
C ALA A 55 -9.61 13.91 13.32
N GLY A 56 -9.03 14.19 14.49
CA GLY A 56 -9.61 13.81 15.79
C GLY A 56 -9.62 12.30 16.02
N LEU A 57 -8.78 11.57 15.27
CA LEU A 57 -8.48 10.15 15.41
C LEU A 57 -7.46 9.90 16.52
#